data_AF-A0A377ZE31-F1
#
_entry.id   AF-A0A377ZE31-F1
#
_cell.length_a   1.000
_cell.length_b   1.000
_cell.length_c   1.000
_cell.angle_alpha   90.00
_cell.angle_beta   90.00
_cell.angle_gamma   90.00
#
_symmetry.space_group_name_H-M   'P 1'
#
loop_
_entity.id
_entity.type
_entity.pdbx_description
1 polymer ?
#
loop_
_entity_poly.entity_id
_entity_poly.type
_entity_poly.pdbx_seq_one_letter_code
_entity_poly.pdbx_strand_id
1 'polypeptide(L)' 'MKVWPVKHSPLLRQPERFIARSELQALIRNVTQKPGEY' A
#
# COMPACT_ATOMS: atom_id res chain seq x y z
N MET A 1 -26.73 -1.11 8.11
CA MET A 1 -25.60 -2.05 7.96
C MET A 1 -25.07 -2.39 9.34
N LYS A 2 -24.78 -3.67 9.63
CA LYS A 2 -24.17 -4.08 10.91
C LYS A 2 -22.66 -3.79 10.83
N VAL A 3 -22.16 -2.93 11.72
CA VAL A 3 -20.74 -2.54 11.78
C VAL A 3 -20.16 -3.09 13.07
N TRP A 4 -19.00 -3.75 12.97
CA TRP A 4 -18.30 -4.31 14.12
C TRP A 4 -17.11 -3.42 14.51
N PRO A 5 -16.87 -3.17 15.80
CA PRO A 5 -15.82 -2.26 16.25
C PRO A 5 -14.45 -2.95 16.24
N VAL A 6 -13.75 -2.93 15.10
CA VAL A 6 -12.41 -3.56 14.98
C VAL A 6 -11.24 -2.58 15.17
N LYS A 7 -11.49 -1.26 15.03
CA LYS A 7 -10.45 -0.23 14.93
C LYS A 7 -9.56 -0.07 16.16
N HIS A 8 -10.07 -0.38 17.34
CA HIS A 8 -9.34 -0.22 18.61
C HIS A 8 -8.44 -1.41 18.94
N SER A 9 -8.69 -2.59 18.35
CA SER A 9 -7.89 -3.79 18.64
C SER A 9 -6.61 -3.77 17.80
N PRO A 10 -5.42 -3.81 18.42
CA PRO A 10 -4.16 -3.85 17.68
C PRO A 10 -4.04 -5.04 16.73
N LEU A 11 -4.70 -6.15 17.04
CA LEU A 11 -4.68 -7.38 16.23
C LEU A 11 -5.64 -7.35 15.04
N LEU A 12 -6.73 -6.58 15.16
CA LEU A 12 -7.81 -6.57 14.16
C LEU A 12 -7.83 -5.30 13.32
N ARG A 13 -7.17 -4.23 13.79
CA ARG A 13 -7.07 -2.99 13.02
C ARG A 13 -6.24 -3.22 11.75
N GLN A 14 -6.65 -2.58 10.68
CA GLN A 14 -5.86 -2.59 9.45
C GLN A 14 -4.48 -1.95 9.70
N PRO A 15 -3.43 -2.42 9.01
CA PRO A 15 -2.13 -1.75 9.04
C PRO A 15 -2.25 -0.32 8.52
N GLU A 16 -1.57 0.61 9.19
CA GLU A 16 -1.36 1.95 8.66
C GLU A 16 -0.35 1.86 7.51
N ARG A 17 -0.79 2.23 6.30
CA ARG A 17 0.04 2.22 5.09
C ARG A 17 0.39 3.66 4.74
N PHE A 18 1.68 3.97 4.67
CA PHE A 18 2.16 5.30 4.28
C PHE A 18 2.15 5.52 2.75
N ILE A 19 2.03 4.44 1.97
CA ILE A 19 2.01 4.46 0.50
C ILE A 19 1.00 3.44 -0.03
N ALA A 20 0.27 3.77 -1.08
CA ALA A 20 -0.58 2.81 -1.76
C ALA A 20 0.27 1.79 -2.54
N ARG A 21 -0.29 0.59 -2.75
CA ARG A 21 0.41 -0.47 -3.50
C ARG A 21 0.79 -0.03 -4.92
N SER A 22 -0.11 0.68 -5.60
CA SER A 22 0.09 1.17 -6.97
C SER A 22 1.23 2.20 -7.05
N GLU A 23 1.29 3.11 -6.09
CA GLU A 23 2.34 4.12 -5.98
C GLU A 23 3.70 3.47 -5.74
N LEU A 24 3.76 2.48 -4.83
CA LEU A 24 4.99 1.71 -4.60
C LEU A 24 5.42 0.95 -5.86
N GLN A 25 4.50 0.33 -6.59
CA GLN A 25 4.81 -0.34 -7.84
C GLN A 25 5.33 0.63 -8.91
N ALA A 26 4.79 1.84 -8.98
CA ALA A 26 5.27 2.87 -9.89
C ALA A 26 6.67 3.36 -9.50
N LEU A 27 6.91 3.58 -8.20
CA LEU A 27 8.22 3.94 -7.68
C LEU A 27 9.27 2.87 -8.00
N ILE A 28 8.94 1.60 -7.76
CA ILE A 28 9.82 0.48 -8.11
C ILE A 28 10.15 0.51 -9.60
N ARG A 29 9.14 0.60 -10.48
CA ARG A 29 9.38 0.69 -11.93
C ARG A 29 10.28 1.87 -12.29
N ASN A 30 10.05 3.05 -11.70
CA ASN A 30 10.84 4.25 -11.99
C ASN A 30 12.32 4.09 -11.59
N VAL A 31 12.61 3.43 -10.48
CA VAL A 31 14.01 3.26 -10.01
C VAL A 31 14.72 2.05 -10.61
N THR A 32 13.98 1.07 -11.14
CA THR A 32 14.56 -0.16 -11.69
C THR A 32 14.56 -0.23 -13.21
N GLN A 33 13.65 0.47 -13.90
CA GLN A 33 13.64 0.50 -15.36
C GLN A 33 14.64 1.57 -15.84
N LYS A 34 15.64 1.13 -16.60
CA LYS A 34 16.60 2.04 -17.24
C LYS A 34 15.88 2.86 -18.32
N PRO A 35 16.17 4.16 -18.45
CA PRO A 35 15.69 4.92 -19.59
C PRO A 35 16.38 4.39 -20.85
N GLY A 36 15.63 3.76 -21.76
CA GLY A 36 16.10 3.40 -23.10
C GLY A 36 15.94 1.94 -23.55
N GLU A 37 15.36 1.05 -22.75
CA GLU A 37 15.06 -0.32 -23.21
C GLU A 37 13.60 -0.40 -23.72
N TYR A 38 13.45 -0.17 -25.02
CA TYR A 38 12.33 -0.65 -25.85
C TYR A 38 12.83 -1.80 -26.71
#